data_AF-A0A4U2EF19-F1
#
_entry.id   AF-A0A4U2EF19-F1
#
_cell.length_a   1.000
_cell.length_b   1.000
_cell.length_c   1.000
_cell.angle_alpha   90.00
_cell.angle_beta   90.00
_cell.angle_gamma   90.00
#
_symmetry.space_group_name_H-M   'P 1'
#
loop_
_entity.id
_entity.type
_entity.pdbx_description
1 polymer ?
#
loop_
_entity_poly.entity_id
_entity_poly.type
_entity_poly.pdbx_seq_one_letter_code
_entity_poly.pdbx_strand_id
1 'polypeptide(L)' 'MYKGSCLCGSIQFELDGGVTDIIHCHCSLCRKASGSAYATNGFINAE' A
#
# COMPACT_ATOMS: atom_id res chain seq x y z
N MET A 1 -9.09 7.49 8.94
CA MET A 1 -8.95 8.28 7.71
C MET A 1 -7.47 8.46 7.42
N TYR A 2 -7.00 7.81 6.36
CA TYR A 2 -5.62 7.89 5.88
C TYR A 2 -5.58 8.66 4.57
N LYS A 3 -4.50 9.42 4.34
CA LYS A 3 -4.28 10.16 3.09
C LYS A 3 -3.08 9.59 2.37
N GLY A 4 -3.18 9.43 1.06
CA GLY A 4 -2.12 8.89 0.23
C GLY A 4 -2.02 9.61 -1.11
N SER A 5 -0.85 9.49 -1.73
CA SER A 5 -0.59 10.03 -3.07
C SER A 5 0.47 9.20 -3.79
N CYS A 6 0.50 9.28 -5.12
CA CYS A 6 1.67 8.83 -5.86
C CYS A 6 2.85 9.80 -5.66
N LEU A 7 4.08 9.33 -5.92
CA LEU A 7 5.29 10.14 -5.71
C LEU A 7 5.37 11.38 -6.61
N CYS A 8 4.78 11.34 -7.81
CA CYS A 8 4.71 12.52 -8.68
C CYS A 8 3.59 13.50 -8.30
N GLY A 9 2.75 13.16 -7.32
CA GLY A 9 1.67 14.02 -6.81
C GLY A 9 0.42 14.13 -7.71
N SER A 10 0.44 13.55 -8.91
CA SER A 10 -0.68 13.61 -9.86
C SER A 10 -1.92 12.82 -9.40
N ILE A 11 -1.75 11.86 -8.50
CA ILE A 11 -2.82 11.04 -7.92
C ILE A 11 -2.81 11.26 -6.42
N GLN A 12 -3.98 11.57 -5.85
CA GLN A 12 -4.23 11.78 -4.44
C GLN A 12 -5.52 11.03 -4.08
N PHE A 13 -5.55 10.39 -2.92
CA PHE A 13 -6.68 9.61 -2.47
C PHE A 13 -6.79 9.64 -0.94
N GLU A 14 -8.01 9.41 -0.46
CA GLU A 14 -8.32 9.24 0.95
C GLU A 14 -8.91 7.85 1.17
N LEU A 15 -8.58 7.25 2.31
CA LEU A 15 -9.01 5.92 2.71
C LEU A 15 -9.76 5.99 4.04
N ASP A 16 -10.98 5.47 4.03
CA ASP A 16 -11.83 5.31 5.21
C ASP A 16 -11.71 3.89 5.77
N GLY A 17 -11.76 3.75 7.09
CA GLY A 17 -11.49 2.49 7.79
C GLY A 17 -10.08 2.38 8.37
N GLY A 18 -9.83 1.29 9.10
CA GLY A 18 -8.54 0.98 9.72
C GLY A 18 -7.69 0.07 8.84
N VAL A 19 -6.37 0.33 8.77
CA VAL A 19 -5.44 -0.60 8.13
C VAL A 19 -5.22 -1.80 9.05
N THR A 20 -5.36 -3.00 8.49
CA THR A 20 -5.25 -4.28 9.19
C THR A 20 -4.18 -5.16 8.55
N ASP A 21 -3.77 -6.21 9.27
CA ASP A 21 -2.89 -7.27 8.78
C ASP A 21 -1.64 -6.76 8.03
N ILE A 22 -0.90 -5.85 8.67
CA ILE A 22 0.33 -5.32 8.09
C ILE A 22 1.36 -6.45 7.94
N ILE A 23 1.83 -6.66 6.71
CA ILE A 23 2.76 -7.75 6.37
C ILE A 23 3.93 -7.26 5.52
N HIS A 24 5.01 -8.05 5.54
CA HIS A 24 6.06 -7.99 4.53
C HIS A 24 5.85 -9.09 3.49
N CYS A 25 5.42 -8.69 2.29
CA CYS A 25 5.19 -9.62 1.19
C CYS A 25 6.47 -9.83 0.36
N HIS A 26 6.83 -11.10 0.19
CA HIS A 26 8.01 -11.53 -0.58
C HIS A 26 7.65 -12.17 -1.92
N CYS A 27 6.47 -11.93 -2.49
CA CYS A 27 6.17 -12.44 -3.82
C CYS A 27 6.98 -11.68 -4.90
N SER A 28 7.15 -12.29 -6.08
CA SER A 28 7.90 -11.69 -7.18
C SER A 28 7.32 -10.35 -7.65
N LEU A 29 5.98 -10.23 -7.65
CA LEU A 29 5.26 -9.01 -8.05
C LEU A 29 5.56 -7.85 -7.09
N CYS A 30 5.44 -8.07 -5.78
CA CYS A 30 5.68 -7.03 -4.77
C CYS A 30 7.14 -6.57 -4.75
N ARG A 31 8.09 -7.49 -4.88
CA ARG A 31 9.52 -7.11 -5.03
C ARG A 31 9.77 -6.29 -6.28
N LYS A 32 9.18 -6.69 -7.42
CA LYS A 32 9.33 -5.96 -8.68
C LYS A 32 8.71 -4.56 -8.62
N ALA A 33 7.54 -4.43 -8.02
CA ALA A 33 6.83 -3.14 -7.91
C ALA A 33 7.54 -2.16 -6.97
N SER A 34 8.05 -2.64 -5.82
CA SER A 34 8.75 -1.79 -4.85
C SER A 34 10.24 -1.57 -5.17
N GLY A 35 10.85 -2.43 -5.99
CA GLY A 35 12.29 -2.42 -6.26
C GLY A 35 13.15 -2.89 -5.07
N SER A 36 12.55 -3.49 -4.05
CA SER A 36 13.24 -3.90 -2.82
C SER A 36 13.03 -5.39 -2.48
N ALA A 37 13.60 -5.85 -1.36
CA ALA A 37 13.53 -7.27 -0.94
C ALA A 37 12.11 -7.74 -0.56
N TYR A 38 11.19 -6.81 -0.24
CA TYR A 38 9.79 -7.07 0.08
C TYR A 38 8.95 -5.80 -0.07
N ALA A 39 7.62 -5.91 -0.09
CA ALA A 39 6.75 -4.75 0.09
C ALA A 39 6.07 -4.80 1.45
N THR A 40 5.99 -3.66 2.15
CA THR A 40 5.14 -3.52 3.34
C THR A 40 3.73 -3.18 2.87
N ASN A 41 2.81 -4.13 3.04
CA ASN A 41 1.41 -3.99 2.64
C ASN A 41 0.53 -3.97 3.88
N GLY A 42 -0.55 -3.20 3.84
CA GLY A 42 -1.65 -3.27 4.79
C GLY A 42 -2.98 -3.38 4.05
N PHE A 43 -3.96 -4.02 4.67
CA PHE A 43 -5.26 -4.28 4.07
C PHE A 43 -6.31 -3.33 4.64
N ILE A 44 -7.23 -2.90 3.78
CA ILE A 44 -8.38 -2.08 4.14
C ILE A 44 -9.62 -2.70 3.50
N ASN A 45 -10.72 -2.76 4.25
CA ASN A 45 -11.98 -3.22 3.71
C ASN A 45 -12.64 -2.06 2.97
N ALA A 46 -12.93 -2.25 1.69
CA ALA A 46 -13.85 -1.37 0.98
C ALA A 46 -15.27 -1.78 1.35
N GLU A 47 -15.99 -0.91 2.06
CA GLU A 47 -17.43 -1.05 2.30
C GLU A 47 -18.24 -0.74 1.04
#